data_AF-A0AA90GXY6-F1
#
_entry.id   AF-A0AA90GXY6-F1
#
_cell.length_a   1.000
_cell.length_b   1.000
_cell.length_c   1.000
_cell.angle_alpha   90.00
_cell.angle_beta   90.00
_cell.angle_gamma   90.00
#
_symmetry.space_group_name_H-M   'P 1'
#
loop_
_entity.id
_entity.type
_entity.pdbx_description
1 polymer ?
#
loop_
_entity_poly.entity_id
_entity_poly.type
_entity_poly.pdbx_seq_one_letter_code
_entity_poly.pdbx_strand_id
1 'polypeptide(L)' 'MDGDGQLREYEAVAARLKEAHALVRNAPVPDGLRVALTRKLLVITAAARHDAGAAAERLERFIRDFEQGRFPDPGTD' A
#
# COMPACT_ATOMS: atom_id res chain seq x y z
N MET A 1 5.33 -5.77 27.41
CA MET A 1 5.81 -5.93 26.03
C MET A 1 4.72 -6.66 25.27
N ASP A 2 3.81 -5.90 24.66
CA ASP A 2 2.71 -6.41 23.85
C ASP A 2 3.22 -6.82 22.46
N GLY A 3 4.12 -7.80 22.43
CA GLY A 3 4.66 -8.35 21.18
C GLY A 3 3.58 -9.02 20.32
N ASP A 4 2.56 -9.60 20.97
CA ASP A 4 1.41 -10.19 20.28
C ASP A 4 0.53 -9.15 19.57
N GLY A 5 0.44 -7.93 20.11
CA GLY A 5 -0.31 -6.83 19.48
C GLY A 5 0.40 -6.34 18.21
N GLN A 6 1.69 -6.04 18.32
CA GLN A 6 2.49 -5.58 17.19
C GLN A 6 2.59 -6.62 16.07
N LEU A 7 2.70 -7.91 16.42
CA LEU A 7 2.70 -8.99 15.43
C LEU A 7 1.38 -9.08 14.66
N ARG A 8 0.24 -9.00 15.37
CA ARG A 8 -1.09 -9.01 14.74
C ARG A 8 -1.32 -7.81 13.84
N GLU A 9 -0.86 -6.63 14.23
CA GLU A 9 -0.92 -5.43 13.40
C GLU A 9 -0.08 -5.60 12.12
N TYR A 10 1.14 -6.12 12.24
CA TYR A 10 1.98 -6.42 11.10
C TYR A 10 1.32 -7.45 10.15
N GLU A 11 0.75 -8.53 10.68
CA GLU A 11 0.05 -9.55 9.89
C GLU A 11 -1.15 -8.96 9.14
N ALA A 12 -1.95 -8.14 9.80
CA ALA A 12 -3.08 -7.45 9.18
C ALA A 12 -2.64 -6.54 8.04
N VAL A 13 -1.56 -5.77 8.24
CA VAL A 13 -0.96 -4.91 7.20
C VAL A 13 -0.42 -5.75 6.04
N ALA A 14 0.26 -6.86 6.32
CA ALA A 14 0.81 -7.74 5.30
C ALA A 14 -0.30 -8.37 4.43
N ALA A 15 -1.40 -8.82 5.05
CA ALA A 15 -2.56 -9.33 4.33
C ALA A 15 -3.16 -8.25 3.41
N ARG A 16 -3.34 -7.04 3.94
CA ARG A 16 -3.90 -5.91 3.18
C ARG A 16 -2.99 -5.45 2.04
N LEU A 17 -1.67 -5.50 2.21
CA LEU A 17 -0.69 -5.19 1.16
C LEU A 17 -0.81 -6.19 0.01
N LYS A 18 -0.96 -7.48 0.32
CA LYS A 18 -1.16 -8.53 -0.69
C LYS A 18 -2.42 -8.26 -1.53
N GLU A 19 -3.51 -7.87 -0.89
CA GLU A 19 -4.74 -7.48 -1.59
C GLU A 19 -4.52 -6.25 -2.48
N ALA A 20 -3.86 -5.20 -1.96
CA ALA A 20 -3.58 -4.00 -2.74
C ALA A 20 -2.70 -4.28 -3.97
N HIS A 21 -1.70 -5.16 -3.85
CA HIS A 21 -0.89 -5.62 -4.98
C HIS A 21 -1.75 -6.36 -6.02
N ALA A 22 -2.67 -7.21 -5.59
CA ALA A 22 -3.59 -7.91 -6.50
C ALA A 22 -4.53 -6.94 -7.23
N LEU A 23 -5.05 -5.93 -6.54
CA LEU A 23 -5.89 -4.88 -7.14
C LEU A 23 -5.12 -4.12 -8.22
N VAL A 24 -3.92 -3.62 -7.92
CA VAL A 24 -3.08 -2.90 -8.89
C VAL A 24 -2.72 -3.77 -10.09
N ARG A 25 -2.41 -5.05 -9.88
CA ARG A 25 -2.08 -6.00 -10.95
C ARG A 25 -3.23 -6.22 -11.92
N ASN A 26 -4.47 -6.27 -11.41
CA ASN A 26 -5.66 -6.55 -12.22
C ASN A 26 -6.34 -5.27 -12.73
N ALA A 27 -5.84 -4.10 -12.36
CA ALA A 27 -6.41 -2.81 -12.75
C ALA A 27 -6.23 -2.54 -14.26
N PRO A 28 -7.27 -2.06 -14.96
CA PRO A 28 -7.17 -1.63 -16.36
C PRO A 28 -6.52 -0.24 -16.47
N VAL A 29 -5.31 -0.09 -15.95
CA VAL A 29 -4.52 1.16 -15.98
C VAL A 29 -3.35 1.05 -16.96
N PRO A 30 -2.84 2.17 -17.50
CA PRO A 30 -1.62 2.19 -18.29
C PRO A 30 -0.42 1.63 -17.53
N ASP A 31 0.55 1.06 -18.25
CA ASP A 31 1.72 0.41 -17.64
C ASP A 31 2.55 1.37 -16.78
N GLY A 32 2.77 2.61 -17.25
CA GLY A 32 3.50 3.63 -16.48
C GLY A 32 2.84 3.96 -15.14
N LEU A 33 1.50 4.02 -15.12
CA LEU A 33 0.75 4.22 -13.88
C LEU A 33 0.80 2.98 -12.98
N ARG A 34 0.73 1.77 -13.55
CA ARG A 34 0.89 0.51 -12.79
C ARG A 34 2.24 0.46 -12.09
N VAL A 35 3.32 0.87 -12.77
CA VAL A 35 4.67 0.94 -12.20
C VAL A 35 4.71 1.94 -11.05
N ALA A 36 4.15 3.14 -11.22
CA ALA A 36 4.10 4.16 -10.17
C ALA A 36 3.33 3.66 -8.92
N LEU A 37 2.17 3.02 -9.12
CA LEU A 37 1.36 2.43 -8.04
C LEU A 37 2.11 1.31 -7.32
N THR A 38 2.78 0.44 -8.08
CA THR A 38 3.59 -0.66 -7.52
C THR A 38 4.74 -0.12 -6.69
N ARG A 39 5.45 0.92 -7.15
CA ARG A 39 6.52 1.58 -6.38
C ARG A 39 5.99 2.16 -5.07
N LYS A 40 4.81 2.80 -5.10
CA LYS A 40 4.17 3.35 -3.89
C LYS A 40 3.85 2.24 -2.87
N LEU A 41 3.36 1.08 -3.32
CA LEU A 41 3.13 -0.08 -2.45
C LEU A 41 4.43 -0.64 -1.84
N LEU A 42 5.55 -0.64 -2.59
CA LEU A 42 6.85 -1.04 -2.05
C LEU A 42 7.33 -0.10 -0.94
N VAL A 43 7.14 1.21 -1.09
CA VAL A 43 7.46 2.19 -0.03
C VAL A 43 6.64 1.93 1.24
N ILE A 44 5.34 1.65 1.10
CA ILE A 44 4.47 1.30 2.24
C ILE A 44 4.92 -0.01 2.89
N THR A 45 5.32 -1.01 2.09
CA THR A 45 5.83 -2.29 2.58
C THR A 45 7.12 -2.13 3.38
N ALA A 46 8.02 -1.25 2.94
CA ALA A 46 9.24 -0.93 3.69
C ALA A 46 8.91 -0.25 5.03
N ALA A 47 7.96 0.70 5.04
CA ALA A 47 7.52 1.37 6.27
C ALA A 47 6.90 0.39 7.28
N ALA A 48 6.12 -0.60 6.82
CA ALA A 48 5.45 -1.57 7.69
C ALA A 48 6.41 -2.40 8.58
N ARG A 49 7.68 -2.53 8.19
CA ARG A 49 8.70 -3.24 8.99
C ARG A 49 9.14 -2.44 10.23
N HIS A 50 8.94 -1.13 10.20
CA HIS A 50 9.38 -0.21 11.25
C HIS A 50 8.19 0.34 12.05
N ASP A 51 7.08 0.60 11.36
CA ASP A 51 5.86 1.15 11.94
C ASP A 51 4.65 0.60 11.18
N ALA A 52 4.04 -0.46 11.74
CA ALA A 52 2.89 -1.11 11.13
C ALA A 52 1.65 -0.20 11.14
N GLY A 53 1.44 0.59 12.20
CA GLY A 53 0.30 1.51 12.31
C GLY A 53 0.35 2.61 11.25
N ALA A 54 1.49 3.30 11.13
CA ALA A 54 1.66 4.34 10.12
C ALA A 54 1.69 3.77 8.68
N ALA A 55 2.07 2.50 8.50
CA ALA A 55 1.93 1.84 7.21
C ALA A 55 0.46 1.50 6.89
N ALA A 56 -0.33 1.07 7.88
CA ALA A 56 -1.75 0.79 7.73
C ALA A 56 -2.53 2.03 7.27
N GLU A 57 -2.31 3.19 7.89
CA GLU A 57 -2.96 4.44 7.50
C GLU A 57 -2.62 4.86 6.07
N ARG A 58 -1.34 4.74 5.68
CA ARG A 58 -0.87 5.03 4.32
C ARG A 58 -1.48 4.07 3.29
N LEU A 59 -1.57 2.78 3.64
CA LEU A 59 -2.18 1.75 2.81
C LEU A 59 -3.66 2.02 2.60
N GLU A 60 -4.39 2.34 3.67
CA GLU A 60 -5.81 2.65 3.61
C GLU A 60 -6.08 3.88 2.73
N ARG A 61 -5.25 4.92 2.85
CA ARG A 61 -5.30 6.08 1.95
C ARG A 61 -5.02 5.69 0.51
N PHE A 62 -3.98 4.88 0.26
CA PHE A 62 -3.66 4.39 -1.08
C PHE A 62 -4.84 3.65 -1.73
N ILE A 63 -5.49 2.75 -1.00
CA ILE A 63 -6.64 2.00 -1.53
C ILE A 63 -7.81 2.94 -1.83
N ARG A 64 -8.15 3.86 -0.91
CA ARG A 64 -9.21 4.85 -1.16
C ARG A 64 -8.94 5.69 -2.40
N ASP A 65 -7.71 6.17 -2.56
CA ASP A 65 -7.31 6.97 -3.72
C ASP A 65 -7.38 6.14 -5.00
N PHE A 66 -6.92 4.88 -4.95
CA PHE A 66 -6.99 3.94 -6.06
C PHE A 66 -8.43 3.64 -6.49
N GLU A 67 -9.34 3.37 -5.55
CA GLU A 67 -10.76 3.11 -5.81
C GLU A 67 -11.48 4.36 -6.36
N GLN A 68 -11.06 5.56 -5.94
CA GLN A 68 -11.60 6.82 -6.44
C GLN A 68 -10.94 7.28 -7.76
N GLY A 69 -10.00 6.51 -8.32
CA GLY A 69 -9.26 6.90 -9.52
C GLY A 69 -8.35 8.12 -9.33
N ARG A 70 -8.03 8.47 -8.07
CA ARG A 70 -7.14 9.58 -7.70
C ARG A 70 -5.70 9.10 -7.74
N PHE A 71 -5.17 9.01 -8.95
CA PHE A 71 -3.81 8.56 -9.15
C PHE A 71 -2.82 9.70 -8.91
N PRO A 72 -1.64 9.41 -8.34
CA PRO A 72 -0.57 10.39 -8.29
C PRO A 72 -0.25 10.84 -9.71
N ASP A 73 -0.10 12.15 -9.90
CA ASP A 73 0.37 12.71 -11.17
C ASP A 73 1.75 12.10 -11.51
N PRO A 74 1.99 11.67 -12.76
CA PRO A 74 3.25 11.04 -13.14
C PRO A 74 4.47 11.97 -13.09
N GLY A 75 4.35 13.23 -12.65
CA GLY A 75 5.46 14.16 -12.50
C GLY A 75 5.44 14.96 -11.20
N THR A 76 5.84 14.37 -10.08
CA THR A 76 6.60 15.06 -9.01
C THR A 76 7.25 13.97 -8.14
N ASP A 77 8.54 13.72 -8.37
CA ASP A 77 9.47 13.17 -7.39
C ASP A 77 10.04 14.34 -6.58
#